data_AF-A0A953RYJ7-F1
#
_entry.id   AF-A0A953RYJ7-F1
#
_cell.length_a   1.000
_cell.length_b   1.000
_cell.length_c   1.000
_cell.angle_alpha   90.00
_cell.angle_beta   90.00
_cell.angle_gamma   90.00
#
_symmetry.space_group_name_H-M   'P 1'
#
loop_
_entity.id
_entity.type
_entity.pdbx_description
1 polymer ?
#
loop_
_entity_poly.entity_id
_entity_poly.type
_entity_poly.pdbx_seq_one_letter_code
_entity_poly.pdbx_strand_id
1 'polypeptide(L)'
;MHRVAAVLACLVTGFALTMLAQEGHPLTGTWHGDYGTSPTQRTPVVFLMHWDSKKVEGKVNPGANSIPLKAATLDPSKWAVHLEADMKDSAGKPMPMVFDGKLDNVGSYNRTITGTWTSGTQKGDFKLTRD
;
A
#
# COMPACT_ATOMS: atom_id res chain seq x y z
N MET A 1 -29.72 36.70 48.82
CA MET A 1 -28.33 37.09 48.47
C MET A 1 -27.75 35.99 47.60
N HIS A 2 -26.98 36.37 46.56
CA HIS A 2 -26.03 35.59 45.73
C HIS A 2 -25.97 34.07 46.00
N ARG A 3 -26.42 33.18 45.09
CA ARG A 3 -25.72 32.70 43.86
C ARG A 3 -24.26 32.28 44.13
N VAL A 4 -23.84 31.15 43.53
CA VAL A 4 -22.61 30.35 43.79
C VAL A 4 -22.84 29.32 44.93
N ALA A 5 -22.50 28.03 44.83
CA ALA A 5 -21.71 27.33 43.81
C ALA A 5 -22.46 26.17 43.13
N ALA A 6 -22.41 26.15 41.80
CA ALA A 6 -22.52 24.93 41.01
C ALA A 6 -21.10 24.49 40.60
N VAL A 7 -20.98 23.32 39.96
CA VAL A 7 -19.77 22.77 39.31
C VAL A 7 -18.70 22.21 40.26
N LEU A 8 -18.83 20.92 40.61
CA LEU A 8 -17.70 20.06 41.01
C LEU A 8 -18.03 18.55 40.91
N ALA A 9 -18.76 18.14 39.87
CA ALA A 9 -19.27 16.77 39.71
C ALA A 9 -18.91 16.07 38.38
N CYS A 10 -18.07 16.66 37.52
CA CYS A 10 -17.81 16.17 36.16
C CYS A 10 -16.32 16.16 35.75
N LEU A 11 -15.40 15.76 36.62
CA LEU A 11 -14.03 15.44 36.23
C LEU A 11 -13.64 14.01 36.63
N VAL A 12 -12.78 13.39 35.82
CA VAL A 12 -12.12 12.08 36.02
C VAL A 12 -12.94 10.80 35.73
N THR A 13 -14.02 10.87 34.93
CA THR A 13 -14.67 9.67 34.36
C THR A 13 -14.93 9.77 32.86
N GLY A 14 -13.87 9.94 32.08
CA GLY A 14 -13.98 9.90 30.62
C GLY A 14 -12.74 10.36 29.88
N PHE A 15 -11.81 9.43 29.63
CA PHE A 15 -11.04 9.36 28.38
C PHE A 15 -10.31 8.00 28.35
N ALA A 16 -11.09 6.93 28.25
CA ALA A 16 -10.56 5.72 27.63
C ALA A 16 -10.33 6.07 26.15
N LEU A 17 -9.12 6.54 25.84
CA LEU A 17 -8.66 6.75 24.47
C LEU A 17 -8.62 5.39 23.80
N THR A 18 -9.73 4.97 23.21
CA THR A 18 -9.72 3.97 22.15
C THR A 18 -8.83 4.54 21.06
N MET A 19 -7.57 4.10 21.05
CA MET A 19 -6.67 4.33 19.94
C MET A 19 -7.27 3.59 18.75
N LEU A 20 -8.19 4.25 18.05
CA LEU A 20 -8.51 3.92 16.68
C LEU A 20 -7.17 4.05 15.95
N ALA A 21 -6.54 2.90 15.69
CA ALA A 21 -5.34 2.86 14.92
C ALA A 21 -5.68 3.49 13.58
N GLN A 22 -5.22 4.74 13.39
CA GLN A 22 -5.25 5.41 12.11
C GLN A 22 -4.16 4.74 11.27
N GLU A 23 -4.43 3.50 10.84
CA GLU A 23 -3.75 2.95 9.69
C GLU A 23 -3.85 4.02 8.60
N GLY A 24 -2.68 4.39 8.09
CA GLY A 24 -2.53 5.62 7.33
C GLY A 24 -3.13 5.52 5.95
N HIS A 25 -2.44 6.07 4.95
CA HIS A 25 -2.83 5.83 3.57
C HIS A 25 -2.89 4.30 3.30
N PRO A 26 -3.97 3.74 2.71
CA PRO A 26 -4.20 2.29 2.68
C PRO A 26 -3.11 1.44 2.02
N LEU A 27 -2.27 2.05 1.17
CA LEU A 27 -1.10 1.42 0.55
C LEU A 27 0.15 1.37 1.45
N THR A 28 0.14 1.98 2.64
CA THR A 28 1.33 2.09 3.50
C THR A 28 1.75 0.74 4.09
N GLY A 29 3.04 0.46 4.01
CA GLY A 29 3.73 -0.69 4.58
C GLY A 29 4.36 -1.61 3.54
N THR A 30 4.68 -2.83 3.97
CA THR A 30 5.29 -3.84 3.11
C THR A 30 4.22 -4.74 2.49
N TRP A 31 4.40 -5.05 1.21
CA TRP A 31 3.51 -5.90 0.43
C TRP A 31 4.35 -6.95 -0.29
N HIS A 32 4.09 -8.23 -0.05
CA HIS A 32 4.79 -9.34 -0.69
C HIS A 32 3.86 -10.06 -1.67
N GLY A 33 4.43 -10.74 -2.66
CA GLY A 33 3.68 -11.63 -3.53
C GLY A 33 4.44 -11.95 -4.80
N ASP A 34 3.72 -12.12 -5.90
CA ASP A 34 4.30 -12.50 -7.18
C ASP A 34 3.49 -11.98 -8.39
N TYR A 35 4.16 -11.95 -9.54
CA TYR A 35 3.60 -11.61 -10.84
C TYR A 35 4.06 -12.60 -11.90
N GLY A 36 3.29 -12.76 -12.99
CA GLY A 36 3.70 -13.66 -14.06
C GLY A 36 2.67 -13.87 -15.17
N THR A 37 3.13 -14.41 -16.28
CA THR A 37 2.33 -14.74 -17.48
C THR A 37 1.44 -15.97 -17.28
N SER A 38 1.75 -16.83 -16.30
CA SER A 38 1.00 -18.06 -16.01
C SER A 38 1.22 -18.51 -14.54
N PRO A 39 0.37 -19.39 -13.98
CA PRO A 39 0.56 -19.94 -12.63
C PRO A 39 1.89 -20.68 -12.41
N THR A 40 2.51 -21.20 -13.47
CA THR A 40 3.80 -21.92 -13.42
C THR A 40 5.03 -21.04 -13.67
N GLN A 41 4.83 -19.78 -14.11
CA GLN A 41 5.90 -18.83 -14.41
C GLN A 41 5.70 -17.57 -13.58
N ARG A 42 6.04 -17.64 -12.29
CA ARG A 42 5.88 -16.57 -11.31
C ARG A 42 7.23 -16.00 -10.87
N THR A 43 7.29 -14.68 -10.73
CA THR A 43 8.42 -13.95 -10.19
C THR A 43 8.02 -13.32 -8.85
N PRO A 44 8.69 -13.63 -7.73
CA PRO A 44 8.38 -13.02 -6.45
C PRO A 44 8.78 -11.54 -6.44
N VAL A 45 8.02 -10.74 -5.71
CA VAL A 45 8.21 -9.29 -5.60
C VAL A 45 7.79 -8.78 -4.23
N VAL A 46 8.52 -7.77 -3.73
CA VAL A 46 8.18 -7.05 -2.51
C VAL A 46 8.11 -5.57 -2.81
N PHE A 47 7.03 -4.90 -2.42
CA PHE A 47 6.87 -3.46 -2.46
C PHE A 47 6.88 -2.90 -1.04
N LEU A 48 7.79 -1.96 -0.75
CA LEU A 48 7.71 -1.13 0.44
C LEU A 48 7.14 0.21 0.04
N MET A 49 5.96 0.56 0.55
CA MET A 49 5.24 1.80 0.23
C MET A 49 5.00 2.66 1.48
N HIS A 50 5.07 3.98 1.34
CA HIS A 50 4.90 4.93 2.43
C HIS A 50 4.23 6.21 1.94
N TRP A 51 3.40 6.83 2.78
CA TRP A 51 2.71 8.08 2.48
C TRP A 51 3.44 9.28 3.06
N ASP A 52 3.93 10.17 2.20
CA ASP A 52 4.75 11.34 2.58
C ASP A 52 3.93 12.56 3.02
N SER A 53 2.61 12.39 3.25
CA SER A 53 1.58 13.45 3.41
C SER A 53 1.03 14.07 2.11
N LYS A 54 1.54 13.70 0.93
CA LYS A 54 1.10 14.22 -0.38
C LYS A 54 0.89 13.15 -1.45
N LYS A 55 1.70 12.09 -1.44
CA LYS A 55 1.71 10.98 -2.40
C LYS A 55 2.19 9.69 -1.70
N VAL A 56 1.98 8.56 -2.36
CA VAL A 56 2.67 7.32 -1.98
C VAL A 56 4.03 7.31 -2.66
N GLU A 57 5.09 7.20 -1.87
CA GLU A 57 6.42 6.84 -2.32
C GLU A 57 6.65 5.35 -2.06
N GLY A 58 7.62 4.74 -2.76
CA GLY A 58 7.97 3.36 -2.46
C GLY A 58 9.16 2.82 -3.22
N LYS A 59 9.48 1.56 -2.93
CA LYS A 59 10.58 0.81 -3.52
C LYS A 59 10.17 -0.63 -3.77
N VAL A 60 10.57 -1.17 -4.93
CA VAL A 60 10.50 -2.60 -5.25
C VAL A 60 11.78 -3.29 -4.80
N ASN A 61 11.63 -4.48 -4.21
CA ASN A 61 12.67 -5.36 -3.67
C ASN A 61 13.68 -4.59 -2.80
N PRO A 62 13.25 -4.07 -1.63
CA PRO A 62 14.07 -3.21 -0.77
C PRO A 62 15.37 -3.91 -0.32
N GLY A 63 16.47 -3.16 -0.34
CA GLY A 63 17.82 -3.65 -0.10
C GLY A 63 18.84 -2.86 -0.92
N ALA A 64 20.07 -3.38 -1.06
CA ALA A 64 21.16 -2.71 -1.79
C ALA A 64 20.83 -2.44 -3.28
N ASN A 65 19.92 -3.23 -3.87
CA ASN A 65 19.49 -3.11 -5.26
C ASN A 65 18.06 -2.57 -5.43
N SER A 66 17.51 -1.90 -4.42
CA SER A 66 16.13 -1.41 -4.42
C SER A 66 15.83 -0.50 -5.61
N ILE A 67 14.70 -0.72 -6.27
CA ILE A 67 14.23 0.08 -7.41
C ILE A 67 13.15 1.04 -6.92
N PRO A 68 13.29 2.38 -7.11
CA PRO A 68 12.25 3.31 -6.70
C PRO A 68 10.99 3.16 -7.56
N LEU A 69 9.81 3.36 -6.95
CA LEU A 69 8.57 3.51 -7.71
C LEU A 69 8.58 4.86 -8.44
N LYS A 70 8.18 4.85 -9.71
CA LYS A 70 7.86 6.04 -10.50
C LYS A 70 6.52 6.63 -10.10
N ALA A 71 5.53 5.75 -9.92
CA ALA A 71 4.18 6.08 -9.49
C ALA A 71 3.67 5.03 -8.50
N ALA A 72 2.87 5.49 -7.54
CA ALA A 72 2.03 4.66 -6.70
C ALA A 72 0.78 5.48 -6.37
N THR A 73 -0.37 5.08 -6.89
CA THR A 73 -1.64 5.80 -6.72
C THR A 73 -2.77 4.86 -6.31
N LEU A 74 -3.78 5.44 -5.66
CA LEU A 74 -5.02 4.78 -5.26
C LEU A 74 -6.19 5.68 -5.68
N ASP A 75 -7.11 5.15 -6.49
CA ASP A 75 -8.45 5.72 -6.68
C ASP A 75 -9.39 5.11 -5.62
N PRO A 76 -9.73 5.85 -4.53
CA PRO A 76 -10.57 5.32 -3.46
C PRO A 76 -12.04 5.13 -3.89
N SER A 77 -12.47 5.67 -5.03
CA SER A 77 -13.83 5.46 -5.54
C SER A 77 -14.04 4.07 -6.15
N LYS A 78 -12.95 3.45 -6.62
CA LYS A 78 -12.95 2.10 -7.22
C LYS A 78 -12.07 1.09 -6.48
N TRP A 79 -11.32 1.56 -5.49
CA TRP A 79 -10.18 0.86 -4.89
C TRP A 79 -9.13 0.41 -5.92
N ALA A 80 -8.98 1.15 -7.01
CA ALA A 80 -8.01 0.83 -8.06
C ALA A 80 -6.62 1.34 -7.67
N VAL A 81 -5.62 0.48 -7.80
CA VAL A 81 -4.21 0.74 -7.48
C VAL A 81 -3.41 0.69 -8.77
N HIS A 82 -2.53 1.67 -8.96
CA HIS A 82 -1.62 1.74 -10.10
C HIS A 82 -0.20 1.99 -9.59
N LEU A 83 0.73 1.08 -9.91
CA LEU A 83 2.14 1.16 -9.54
C LEU A 83 3.01 1.09 -10.80
N GLU A 84 4.05 1.92 -10.86
CA GLU A 84 5.04 1.89 -11.95
C GLU A 84 6.47 1.81 -11.42
N ALA A 85 7.34 1.04 -12.09
CA ALA A 85 8.76 0.96 -11.78
C ALA A 85 9.59 0.63 -13.04
N ASP A 86 10.81 1.17 -13.13
CA ASP A 86 11.81 0.68 -14.07
C ASP A 86 12.60 -0.46 -13.42
N MET A 87 12.07 -1.67 -13.55
CA MET A 87 12.75 -2.88 -13.09
C MET A 87 13.97 -3.17 -13.96
N LYS A 88 14.86 -4.09 -13.54
CA LYS A 88 16.01 -4.50 -14.36
C LYS A 88 15.71 -5.80 -15.08
N ASP A 89 16.01 -5.86 -16.38
CA ASP A 89 16.01 -7.10 -17.14
C ASP A 89 17.23 -7.98 -16.80
N SER A 90 17.32 -9.17 -17.43
CA SER A 90 18.45 -10.09 -17.25
C SER A 90 19.80 -9.55 -17.75
N ALA A 91 19.81 -8.46 -18.51
CA ALA A 91 21.01 -7.74 -18.95
C ALA A 91 21.28 -6.48 -18.10
N GLY A 92 20.52 -6.27 -17.01
CA GLY A 92 20.64 -5.12 -16.11
C GLY A 92 20.06 -3.81 -16.66
N LYS A 93 19.37 -3.84 -17.81
CA LYS A 93 18.79 -2.64 -18.43
C LYS A 93 17.44 -2.27 -17.80
N PRO A 94 17.08 -0.97 -17.76
CA PRO A 94 15.75 -0.54 -17.36
C PRO A 94 14.65 -1.17 -18.24
N MET A 95 13.67 -1.78 -17.59
CA MET A 95 12.49 -2.40 -18.17
C MET A 95 11.27 -1.83 -17.44
N PRO A 96 10.53 -0.90 -18.08
CA PRO A 96 9.32 -0.33 -17.49
C PRO A 96 8.28 -1.41 -17.22
N MET A 97 7.77 -1.45 -15.98
CA MET A 97 6.70 -2.34 -15.54
C MET A 97 5.57 -1.55 -14.90
N VAL A 98 4.34 -1.95 -15.21
CA VAL A 98 3.11 -1.38 -14.66
C VAL A 98 2.32 -2.49 -13.97
N PHE A 99 1.78 -2.20 -12.78
CA PHE A 99 0.92 -3.07 -11.99
C PHE A 99 -0.41 -2.35 -11.72
N ASP A 100 -1.43 -2.69 -12.49
CA ASP A 100 -2.79 -2.15 -12.35
C ASP A 100 -3.69 -3.19 -11.67
N GLY A 101 -4.17 -2.89 -10.47
CA GLY A 101 -4.96 -3.84 -9.68
C GLY A 101 -6.04 -3.19 -8.84
N LYS A 102 -6.70 -4.02 -8.04
CA LYS A 102 -7.72 -3.61 -7.08
C LYS A 102 -7.26 -3.97 -5.67
N LEU A 103 -7.37 -3.01 -4.76
CA LEU A 103 -7.19 -3.20 -3.33
C LEU A 103 -8.46 -3.80 -2.74
N ASP A 104 -8.31 -4.97 -2.13
CA ASP A 104 -9.36 -5.72 -1.45
C ASP A 104 -9.03 -5.90 0.04
N ASN A 105 -10.06 -6.21 0.83
CA ASN A 105 -10.00 -6.34 2.29
C ASN A 105 -9.48 -5.10 3.02
N VAL A 106 -9.85 -3.88 2.57
CA VAL A 106 -9.36 -2.60 3.10
C VAL A 106 -9.45 -2.47 4.63
N GLY A 107 -10.48 -3.05 5.27
CA GLY A 107 -10.65 -3.05 6.73
C GLY A 107 -9.95 -4.20 7.49
N SER A 108 -9.12 -4.99 6.82
CA SER A 108 -8.40 -6.13 7.41
C SER A 108 -6.89 -5.87 7.45
N TYR A 109 -6.19 -6.61 8.32
CA TYR A 109 -4.74 -6.77 8.23
C TYR A 109 -4.36 -7.46 6.90
N ASN A 110 -5.15 -8.46 6.48
CA ASN A 110 -4.93 -9.30 5.30
C ASN A 110 -5.41 -8.62 4.00
N ARG A 111 -5.00 -7.35 3.79
CA ARG A 111 -5.24 -6.62 2.53
C ARG A 111 -4.54 -7.33 1.38
N THR A 112 -5.17 -7.31 0.22
CA THR A 112 -4.57 -7.84 -1.02
C THR A 112 -4.73 -6.85 -2.16
N ILE A 113 -3.72 -6.75 -3.03
CA ILE A 113 -3.84 -6.05 -4.31
C ILE A 113 -3.71 -7.11 -5.40
N THR A 114 -4.75 -7.32 -6.20
CA THR A 114 -4.75 -8.30 -7.30
C THR A 114 -5.06 -7.61 -8.61
N GLY A 115 -4.38 -7.97 -9.69
CA GLY A 115 -4.53 -7.24 -10.94
C GLY A 115 -3.71 -7.76 -12.10
N THR A 116 -3.51 -6.88 -13.08
CA THR A 116 -2.72 -7.09 -14.29
C THR A 116 -1.33 -6.49 -14.13
N TRP A 117 -0.31 -7.25 -14.53
CA TRP A 117 1.04 -6.74 -14.71
C TRP A 117 1.37 -6.64 -16.20
N THR A 118 2.09 -5.60 -16.61
CA THR A 118 2.65 -5.46 -17.96
C THR A 118 4.11 -5.05 -17.94
N SER A 119 4.87 -5.53 -18.93
CA SER A 119 6.30 -5.23 -19.14
C SER A 119 6.61 -5.29 -20.64
N GLY A 120 6.62 -4.14 -21.31
CA GLY A 120 6.76 -4.08 -22.76
C GLY A 120 5.60 -4.80 -23.46
N THR A 121 5.90 -5.88 -24.20
CA THR A 121 4.88 -6.73 -24.83
C THR A 121 4.37 -7.86 -23.93
N GLN A 122 4.98 -8.09 -22.76
CA GLN A 122 4.53 -9.11 -21.82
C GLN A 122 3.37 -8.59 -20.98
N LYS A 123 2.38 -9.46 -20.77
CA LYS A 123 1.23 -9.22 -19.91
C LYS A 123 0.96 -10.48 -19.08
N GLY A 124 0.58 -10.27 -17.83
CA GLY A 124 0.24 -11.32 -16.90
C GLY A 124 -0.67 -10.82 -15.78
N ASP A 125 -0.86 -11.64 -14.76
CA ASP A 125 -1.48 -11.21 -13.51
C ASP A 125 -0.44 -11.00 -12.42
N PHE A 126 -0.87 -10.37 -11.32
CA PHE A 126 -0.11 -10.32 -10.08
C PHE A 126 -1.04 -10.40 -8.88
N LYS A 127 -0.48 -10.82 -7.74
CA LYS A 127 -1.12 -10.71 -6.43
C LYS A 127 -0.09 -10.25 -5.39
N LEU A 128 -0.45 -9.23 -4.62
CA LEU A 128 0.26 -8.80 -3.42
C LEU A 128 -0.63 -9.01 -2.20
N THR A 129 0.00 -9.30 -1.06
CA THR A 129 -0.61 -9.39 0.28
C THR A 129 0.15 -8.43 1.20
N ARG A 130 -0.56 -7.73 2.07
CA ARG A 130 0.03 -6.83 3.08
C ARG A 130 0.64 -7.65 4.23
N ASP A 131 1.87 -7.29 4.63
CA ASP A 131 2.58 -7.85 5.79
C ASP A 131 2.04 -7.41 7.16
#